data_AF-A0A949UBQ2-F1
#
_entry.id   AF-A0A949UBQ2-F1
#
_cell.length_a   1.000
_cell.length_b   1.000
_cell.length_c   1.000
_cell.angle_alpha   90.00
_cell.angle_beta   90.00
_cell.angle_gamma   90.00
#
_symmetry.space_group_name_H-M   'P 1'
#
loop_
_entity.id
_entity.type
_entity.pdbx_description
1 polymer ?
#
loop_
_entity_poly.entity_id
_entity_poly.type
_entity_poly.pdbx_seq_one_letter_code
_entity_poly.pdbx_strand_id
1 'polypeptide(L)'
;MQSVIETLKAWQPHPFVDHFTVALILIGILTDLIASIFSMRLWIRYMALTLMIAGAIGAAGSNVTGGWEAERVWDSVSGAGKPVLERHAWLGDILPWIFGGLALWRLGLQFVGFIAASRFLYLFVAIVAGAAIIYQGHLGAMMVYDYGIGTALLTSGQAITPSPRPSPPVPTPEITSVPSPAPSFLPSPIPSPPTPSNSTAPPATPAIPPAPSMGGSGAPINPPPGESPSPAAKNL
;
A
#
# COMPACT_ATOMS: atom_id res chain seq x y z
N MET A 1 -14.02 27.24 -12.38
CA MET A 1 -13.14 26.06 -12.42
C MET A 1 -11.67 26.44 -12.18
N GLN A 2 -11.14 27.48 -12.83
CA GLN A 2 -9.73 27.91 -12.63
C GLN A 2 -9.36 28.19 -11.16
N SER A 3 -10.20 28.92 -10.42
CA SER A 3 -9.97 29.22 -8.99
C SER A 3 -9.84 27.96 -8.12
N VAL A 4 -10.58 26.90 -8.45
CA VAL A 4 -10.53 25.61 -7.73
C VAL A 4 -9.20 24.91 -8.01
N ILE A 5 -8.76 24.91 -9.27
CA ILE A 5 -7.48 24.31 -9.67
C ILE A 5 -6.31 25.03 -8.99
N GLU A 6 -6.31 26.37 -8.99
CA GLU A 6 -5.27 27.15 -8.29
C GLU A 6 -5.26 26.88 -6.79
N THR A 7 -6.44 26.78 -6.17
CA THR A 7 -6.56 26.41 -4.75
C THR A 7 -5.96 25.01 -4.48
N LEU A 8 -6.22 24.03 -5.35
CA LEU A 8 -5.67 22.68 -5.21
C LEU A 8 -4.15 22.65 -5.42
N LYS A 9 -3.63 23.39 -6.42
CA LYS A 9 -2.18 23.52 -6.65
C LYS A 9 -1.47 24.10 -5.42
N ALA A 10 -2.08 25.06 -4.74
CA ALA A 10 -1.51 25.66 -3.53
C ALA A 10 -1.34 24.67 -2.35
N TRP A 11 -2.10 23.58 -2.33
CA TRP A 11 -2.01 22.56 -1.27
C TRP A 11 -0.89 21.54 -1.49
N GLN A 12 -0.17 21.61 -2.61
CA GLN A 12 0.93 20.69 -2.97
C GLN A 12 0.55 19.22 -2.73
N PRO A 13 -0.53 18.72 -3.34
CA PRO A 13 -1.11 17.43 -3.00
C PRO A 13 -0.25 16.23 -3.40
N HIS A 14 0.76 16.44 -4.26
CA HIS A 14 1.52 15.37 -4.88
C HIS A 14 2.12 14.37 -3.90
N PRO A 15 2.84 14.77 -2.82
CA PRO A 15 3.39 13.78 -1.89
C PRO A 15 2.31 12.90 -1.27
N PHE A 16 1.16 13.48 -0.87
CA PHE A 16 0.06 12.70 -0.32
C PHE A 16 -0.52 11.69 -1.32
N VAL A 17 -0.77 12.13 -2.55
CA VAL A 17 -1.32 11.27 -3.61
C VAL A 17 -0.33 10.17 -4.00
N ASP A 18 0.97 10.50 -4.06
CA ASP A 18 2.01 9.55 -4.44
C ASP A 18 2.19 8.44 -3.38
N HIS A 19 2.25 8.79 -2.09
CA HIS A 19 2.38 7.80 -1.01
C HIS A 19 1.20 6.80 -1.00
N PHE A 20 -0.02 7.30 -1.19
CA PHE A 20 -1.20 6.43 -1.25
C PHE A 20 -1.18 5.53 -2.49
N THR A 21 -0.75 6.07 -3.63
CA THR A 21 -0.58 5.32 -4.88
C THR A 21 0.41 4.17 -4.74
N VAL A 22 1.61 4.45 -4.20
CA VAL A 22 2.64 3.44 -3.97
C VAL A 22 2.12 2.34 -3.05
N ALA A 23 1.45 2.71 -1.95
CA ALA A 23 0.86 1.74 -1.03
C ALA A 23 -0.18 0.85 -1.71
N LEU A 24 -1.13 1.42 -2.45
CA LEU A 24 -2.16 0.66 -3.17
C LEU A 24 -1.57 -0.32 -4.18
N ILE A 25 -0.60 0.12 -4.96
CA ILE A 25 0.04 -0.72 -5.99
C ILE A 25 0.81 -1.87 -5.35
N LEU A 26 1.65 -1.59 -4.35
CA LEU A 26 2.48 -2.62 -3.73
C LEU A 26 1.62 -3.64 -2.96
N ILE A 27 0.60 -3.17 -2.23
CA ILE A 27 -0.36 -4.06 -1.56
C ILE A 27 -1.20 -4.81 -2.59
N GLY A 28 -1.57 -4.19 -3.71
CA GLY A 28 -2.28 -4.84 -4.81
C GLY A 28 -1.48 -5.99 -5.43
N ILE A 29 -0.21 -5.77 -5.75
CA ILE A 29 0.71 -6.78 -6.29
C ILE A 29 0.89 -7.93 -5.29
N LEU A 30 1.11 -7.61 -4.01
CA LEU A 30 1.23 -8.61 -2.95
C LEU A 30 -0.06 -9.43 -2.81
N THR A 31 -1.22 -8.77 -2.87
CA THR A 31 -2.53 -9.43 -2.80
C THR A 31 -2.77 -10.32 -4.02
N ASP A 32 -2.31 -9.93 -5.21
CA ASP A 32 -2.36 -10.77 -6.41
C ASP A 32 -1.45 -12.01 -6.30
N LEU A 33 -0.29 -11.89 -5.66
CA LEU A 33 0.58 -13.02 -5.36
C LEU A 33 -0.11 -13.99 -4.39
N ILE A 34 -0.71 -13.48 -3.31
CA ILE A 34 -1.50 -14.27 -2.35
C ILE A 34 -2.70 -14.92 -3.05
N ALA A 35 -3.42 -14.19 -3.90
CA ALA A 35 -4.53 -14.71 -4.69
C ALA A 35 -4.10 -15.81 -5.67
N SER A 36 -2.81 -15.89 -6.00
CA SER A 36 -2.23 -16.92 -6.87
C SER A 36 -1.94 -18.21 -6.14
N ILE A 37 -1.62 -18.13 -4.86
CA ILE A 37 -1.48 -19.29 -3.96
C ILE A 37 -2.87 -19.80 -3.53
N PHE A 38 -3.80 -18.89 -3.21
CA PHE A 38 -5.15 -19.22 -2.73
C PHE A 38 -6.23 -18.98 -3.79
N SER A 39 -6.04 -19.52 -4.99
CA SER A 39 -6.86 -19.25 -6.18
C SER A 39 -8.36 -19.55 -6.04
N MET A 40 -8.74 -20.44 -5.11
CA MET A 40 -10.13 -20.79 -4.83
C MET A 40 -10.89 -19.73 -4.01
N ARG A 41 -10.19 -18.77 -3.39
CA ARG A 41 -10.81 -17.72 -2.56
C ARG A 41 -11.16 -16.50 -3.40
N LEU A 42 -12.41 -16.47 -3.89
CA LEU A 42 -12.91 -15.40 -4.77
C LEU A 42 -12.74 -13.99 -4.18
N TRP A 43 -12.96 -13.81 -2.87
CA TRP A 43 -12.84 -12.50 -2.22
C TRP A 43 -11.42 -11.91 -2.34
N ILE A 44 -10.37 -12.73 -2.22
CA ILE A 44 -8.97 -12.27 -2.36
C ILE A 44 -8.71 -11.83 -3.81
N ARG A 45 -9.26 -12.56 -4.79
CA ARG A 45 -9.13 -12.22 -6.22
C ARG A 45 -9.79 -10.89 -6.56
N TYR A 46 -10.97 -10.63 -5.99
CA TYR A 46 -11.65 -9.34 -6.15
C TYR A 46 -10.92 -8.21 -5.42
N MET A 47 -10.41 -8.44 -4.21
CA MET A 47 -9.58 -7.45 -3.51
C MET A 47 -8.33 -7.08 -4.33
N ALA A 48 -7.61 -8.08 -4.87
CA ALA A 48 -6.43 -7.82 -5.70
C ALA A 48 -6.78 -7.01 -6.96
N LEU A 49 -7.88 -7.34 -7.64
CA LEU A 49 -8.35 -6.59 -8.81
C LEU A 49 -8.70 -5.14 -8.43
N THR A 50 -9.47 -4.94 -7.36
CA THR A 50 -9.88 -3.61 -6.90
C THR A 50 -8.67 -2.77 -6.51
N LEU A 51 -7.69 -3.35 -5.79
CA LEU A 51 -6.45 -2.67 -5.44
C LEU A 51 -5.62 -2.29 -6.66
N MET A 52 -5.52 -3.18 -7.66
CA MET A 52 -4.81 -2.88 -8.91
C MET A 52 -5.49 -1.72 -9.68
N ILE A 53 -6.82 -1.73 -9.78
CA ILE A 53 -7.58 -0.65 -10.43
C ILE A 53 -7.41 0.66 -9.65
N ALA A 54 -7.59 0.63 -8.32
CA ALA A 54 -7.43 1.80 -7.47
C ALA A 54 -5.99 2.35 -7.54
N GLY A 55 -4.99 1.47 -7.55
CA GLY A 55 -3.58 1.83 -7.72
C GLY A 55 -3.30 2.48 -9.08
N ALA A 56 -3.88 1.96 -10.17
CA ALA A 56 -3.74 2.56 -11.50
C ALA A 56 -4.39 3.96 -11.59
N ILE A 57 -5.57 4.14 -10.97
CA ILE A 57 -6.21 5.46 -10.84
C ILE A 57 -5.33 6.39 -10.00
N GLY A 58 -4.78 5.88 -8.90
CA GLY A 58 -3.81 6.60 -8.07
C GLY A 58 -2.60 7.06 -8.87
N ALA A 59 -2.01 6.18 -9.70
CA ALA A 59 -0.87 6.50 -10.56
C ALA A 59 -1.18 7.63 -11.54
N ALA A 60 -2.35 7.61 -12.16
CA ALA A 60 -2.80 8.73 -13.00
C ALA A 60 -2.93 10.03 -12.19
N GLY A 61 -3.50 9.96 -10.97
CA GLY A 61 -3.57 11.11 -10.06
C GLY A 61 -2.20 11.63 -9.62
N SER A 62 -1.25 10.73 -9.33
CA SER A 62 0.12 11.09 -8.95
C SER A 62 0.84 11.77 -10.12
N ASN A 63 0.65 11.31 -11.37
CA ASN A 63 1.20 11.97 -12.55
C ASN A 63 0.65 13.38 -12.74
N VAL A 64 -0.68 13.57 -12.64
CA VAL A 64 -1.29 14.90 -12.77
C VAL A 64 -0.76 15.86 -11.69
N THR A 65 -0.77 15.43 -10.43
CA THR A 65 -0.29 16.26 -9.33
C THR A 65 1.21 16.49 -9.38
N GLY A 66 1.99 15.50 -9.83
CA GLY A 66 3.44 15.61 -10.05
C GLY A 66 3.79 16.57 -11.18
N GLY A 67 2.97 16.63 -12.23
CA GLY A 67 3.09 17.64 -13.29
C GLY A 67 2.94 19.06 -12.75
N TRP A 68 1.97 19.31 -11.86
CA TRP A 68 1.81 20.62 -11.21
C TRP A 68 3.01 21.00 -10.34
N GLU A 69 3.59 20.03 -9.63
CA GLU A 69 4.81 20.26 -8.84
C GLU A 69 6.01 20.52 -9.74
N ALA A 70 6.17 19.73 -10.81
CA ALA A 70 7.23 19.89 -11.78
C ALA A 70 7.19 21.29 -12.39
N GLU A 71 6.03 21.77 -12.87
CA GLU A 71 5.85 23.14 -13.38
C GLU A 71 6.36 24.22 -12.40
N ARG A 72 6.17 24.01 -11.09
CA ARG A 72 6.56 24.98 -10.07
C ARG A 72 8.07 25.01 -9.82
N VAL A 73 8.74 23.85 -9.88
CA VAL A 73 10.15 23.73 -9.49
C VAL A 73 11.11 23.57 -10.67
N TRP A 74 10.61 23.36 -11.88
CA TRP A 74 11.42 22.93 -13.02
C TRP A 74 12.61 23.86 -13.30
N ASP A 75 12.34 25.17 -13.34
CA ASP A 75 13.31 26.18 -13.72
C ASP A 75 14.19 26.64 -12.54
N SER A 76 13.77 26.36 -11.30
CA SER A 76 14.54 26.69 -10.09
C SER A 76 15.52 25.60 -9.68
N VAL A 77 15.32 24.37 -10.15
CA VAL A 77 16.25 23.26 -9.91
C VAL A 77 17.39 23.28 -10.93
N SER A 78 18.62 23.28 -10.43
CA SER A 78 19.84 23.26 -11.25
C SER A 78 20.90 22.31 -10.67
N GLY A 79 22.02 22.13 -11.39
CA GLY A 79 23.12 21.29 -10.95
C GLY A 79 22.77 19.80 -10.83
N ALA A 80 23.34 19.13 -9.83
CA ALA A 80 23.21 17.68 -9.65
C ALA A 80 21.78 17.20 -9.33
N GLY A 81 20.90 18.09 -8.84
CA GLY A 81 19.50 17.75 -8.56
C GLY A 81 18.63 17.68 -9.82
N LYS A 82 18.99 18.38 -10.90
CA LYS A 82 18.17 18.45 -12.12
C LYS A 82 17.99 17.09 -12.81
N PRO A 83 19.05 16.27 -13.02
CA PRO A 83 18.89 14.93 -13.58
C PRO A 83 18.02 14.00 -12.72
N VAL A 84 18.02 14.17 -11.39
CA VAL A 84 17.18 13.38 -10.49
C VAL A 84 15.70 13.74 -10.67
N LEU A 85 15.39 15.04 -10.73
CA LEU A 85 14.05 15.53 -11.04
C LEU A 85 13.58 15.05 -12.42
N GLU A 86 14.41 15.17 -13.46
CA GLU A 86 14.07 14.70 -14.81
C GLU A 86 13.78 13.20 -14.85
N ARG A 87 14.60 12.41 -14.16
CA ARG A 87 14.39 10.96 -14.09
C ARG A 87 13.11 10.61 -13.33
N HIS A 88 12.85 11.27 -12.21
CA HIS A 88 11.63 11.08 -11.43
C HIS A 88 10.39 11.44 -12.24
N ALA A 89 10.40 12.58 -12.93
CA ALA A 89 9.32 13.02 -13.81
C ALA A 89 9.09 12.05 -14.98
N TRP A 90 10.15 11.58 -15.63
CA TRP A 90 10.05 10.61 -16.72
C TRP A 90 9.43 9.27 -16.27
N LEU A 91 9.78 8.77 -15.08
CA LEU A 91 9.11 7.59 -14.52
C LEU A 91 7.64 7.92 -14.20
N GLY A 92 7.38 9.10 -13.62
CA GLY A 92 6.05 9.59 -13.33
C GLY A 92 5.14 9.67 -14.55
N ASP A 93 5.68 9.92 -15.74
CA ASP A 93 4.94 9.94 -17.01
C ASP A 93 4.64 8.54 -17.55
N ILE A 94 5.53 7.57 -17.35
CA ILE A 94 5.42 6.24 -17.96
C ILE A 94 4.67 5.25 -17.07
N LEU A 95 4.90 5.27 -15.75
CA LEU A 95 4.30 4.30 -14.83
C LEU A 95 2.76 4.31 -14.83
N PRO A 96 2.04 5.44 -14.95
CA PRO A 96 0.58 5.43 -15.04
C PRO A 96 0.07 4.58 -16.20
N TRP A 97 0.74 4.63 -17.36
CA TRP A 97 0.38 3.82 -18.53
C TRP A 97 0.68 2.34 -18.31
N ILE A 98 1.80 2.02 -17.66
CA ILE A 98 2.14 0.64 -17.30
C ILE A 98 1.10 0.06 -16.34
N PHE A 99 0.76 0.77 -15.27
CA PHE A 99 -0.24 0.31 -14.30
C PHE A 99 -1.67 0.32 -14.88
N GLY A 100 -1.99 1.26 -15.77
CA GLY A 100 -3.23 1.22 -16.54
C GLY A 100 -3.32 -0.03 -17.41
N GLY A 101 -2.25 -0.37 -18.13
CA GLY A 101 -2.15 -1.60 -18.90
C GLY A 101 -2.26 -2.86 -18.04
N LEU A 102 -1.60 -2.88 -16.88
CA LEU A 102 -1.71 -3.98 -15.90
C LEU A 102 -3.12 -4.12 -15.34
N ALA A 103 -3.80 -3.02 -15.03
CA ALA A 103 -5.19 -3.05 -14.56
C ALA A 103 -6.13 -3.61 -15.64
N LEU A 104 -5.97 -3.19 -16.90
CA LEU A 104 -6.74 -3.74 -18.02
C LEU A 104 -6.45 -5.22 -18.27
N TRP A 105 -5.19 -5.64 -18.23
CA TRP A 105 -4.82 -7.05 -18.34
C TRP A 105 -5.45 -7.84 -17.18
N ARG A 106 -5.35 -7.33 -15.95
CA ARG A 106 -5.90 -7.98 -14.77
C ARG A 106 -7.42 -8.11 -14.81
N LEU A 107 -8.10 -7.13 -15.37
CA LEU A 107 -9.53 -7.16 -15.65
C LEU A 107 -9.86 -8.21 -16.72
N GLY A 108 -9.09 -8.30 -17.79
CA GLY A 108 -9.21 -9.34 -18.81
C GLY A 108 -9.06 -10.75 -18.23
N LEU A 109 -8.07 -10.99 -17.35
CA LEU A 109 -7.90 -12.26 -16.64
C LEU A 109 -9.10 -12.62 -15.77
N GLN A 110 -9.85 -11.62 -15.27
CA GLN A 110 -11.05 -11.86 -14.46
C GLN A 110 -12.22 -12.35 -15.32
N PHE A 111 -12.36 -11.86 -16.56
CA PHE A 111 -13.52 -12.15 -17.43
C PHE A 111 -13.29 -13.30 -18.41
N VAL A 112 -12.08 -13.44 -18.97
CA VAL A 112 -11.79 -14.42 -20.04
C VAL A 112 -11.47 -15.82 -19.48
N GLY A 113 -11.22 -15.92 -18.17
CA GLY A 113 -10.92 -17.19 -17.51
C GLY A 113 -9.43 -17.54 -17.53
N PHE A 114 -9.12 -18.70 -16.96
CA PHE A 114 -7.81 -19.02 -16.41
C PHE A 114 -6.82 -19.52 -17.48
N ILE A 115 -6.00 -18.63 -18.04
CA ILE A 115 -4.83 -19.01 -18.85
C ILE A 115 -3.59 -18.95 -17.95
N ALA A 116 -3.11 -20.11 -17.50
CA ALA A 116 -2.01 -20.21 -16.52
C ALA A 116 -0.75 -19.43 -16.93
N ALA A 117 -0.37 -19.48 -18.21
CA ALA A 117 0.78 -18.75 -18.75
C ALA A 117 0.59 -17.22 -18.68
N SER A 118 -0.60 -16.73 -19.00
CA SER A 118 -0.91 -15.29 -18.95
C SER A 118 -0.84 -14.74 -17.53
N ARG A 119 -1.29 -15.53 -16.54
CA ARG A 119 -1.19 -15.15 -15.12
C ARG A 119 0.25 -15.01 -14.65
N PHE A 120 1.11 -15.98 -14.97
CA PHE A 120 2.53 -15.92 -14.59
C PHE A 120 3.22 -14.70 -15.20
N LEU A 121 2.99 -14.46 -16.50
CA LEU A 121 3.55 -13.32 -17.20
C LEU A 121 3.04 -11.99 -16.62
N TYR A 122 1.74 -11.88 -16.35
CA TYR A 122 1.16 -10.72 -15.67
C TYR A 122 1.85 -10.44 -14.34
N LEU A 123 2.00 -11.44 -13.46
CA LEU A 123 2.63 -11.27 -12.15
C LEU A 123 4.09 -10.85 -12.27
N PHE A 124 4.83 -11.44 -13.22
CA PHE A 124 6.20 -11.07 -13.48
C PHE A 124 6.31 -9.58 -13.87
N VAL A 125 5.50 -9.13 -14.84
CA VAL A 125 5.47 -7.73 -15.26
C VAL A 125 5.05 -6.81 -14.12
N ALA A 126 4.05 -7.22 -13.32
CA ALA A 126 3.58 -6.46 -12.17
C ALA A 126 4.67 -6.29 -11.09
N ILE A 127 5.46 -7.33 -10.80
CA ILE A 127 6.59 -7.27 -9.87
C ILE A 127 7.68 -6.33 -10.40
N VAL A 128 8.02 -6.42 -11.69
CA VAL A 128 9.01 -5.51 -12.31
C VAL A 128 8.53 -4.05 -12.25
N ALA A 129 7.25 -3.80 -12.55
CA ALA A 129 6.66 -2.47 -12.41
C ALA A 129 6.65 -2.01 -10.94
N GLY A 130 6.40 -2.91 -9.98
CA GLY A 130 6.53 -2.65 -8.55
C GLY A 130 7.94 -2.26 -8.12
N ALA A 131 8.97 -2.89 -8.69
CA ALA A 131 10.36 -2.47 -8.46
C ALA A 131 10.63 -1.07 -9.04
N ALA A 132 10.08 -0.77 -10.23
CA ALA A 132 10.21 0.55 -10.85
C ALA A 132 9.54 1.66 -10.02
N ILE A 133 8.37 1.43 -9.42
CA ILE A 133 7.73 2.44 -8.57
C ILE A 133 8.47 2.66 -7.25
N ILE A 134 9.08 1.61 -6.68
CA ILE A 134 9.97 1.75 -5.51
C ILE A 134 11.19 2.62 -5.87
N TYR A 135 11.78 2.39 -7.05
CA TYR A 135 12.88 3.21 -7.54
C TYR A 135 12.45 4.67 -7.78
N GLN A 136 11.25 4.91 -8.32
CA GLN A 136 10.69 6.27 -8.43
C GLN A 136 10.57 6.95 -7.06
N GLY A 137 10.08 6.22 -6.04
CA GLY A 137 10.03 6.71 -4.66
C GLY A 137 11.41 7.05 -4.09
N HIS A 138 12.44 6.25 -4.41
CA HIS A 138 13.82 6.56 -4.03
C HIS A 138 14.33 7.85 -4.68
N LEU A 139 14.03 8.09 -5.96
CA LEU A 139 14.36 9.35 -6.63
C LEU A 139 13.64 10.54 -5.97
N GLY A 140 12.37 10.38 -5.60
CA GLY A 140 11.61 11.39 -4.87
C GLY A 140 12.20 11.69 -3.49
N ALA A 141 12.66 10.67 -2.78
CA ALA A 141 13.38 10.85 -1.52
C ALA A 141 14.70 11.62 -1.72
N MET A 142 15.51 11.28 -2.74
CA MET A 142 16.75 12.02 -3.03
C MET A 142 16.47 13.48 -3.39
N MET A 143 15.43 13.76 -4.19
CA MET A 143 15.00 15.12 -4.50
C MET A 143 14.77 15.95 -3.23
N VAL A 144 14.02 15.41 -2.26
CA VAL A 144 13.65 16.12 -1.04
C VAL A 144 14.81 16.18 -0.03
N TYR A 145 15.45 15.06 0.26
CA TYR A 145 16.41 14.95 1.36
C TYR A 145 17.83 15.38 0.99
N ASP A 146 18.26 15.15 -0.25
CA ASP A 146 19.62 15.47 -0.67
C ASP A 146 19.70 16.84 -1.34
N TYR A 147 18.64 17.22 -2.07
CA TYR A 147 18.62 18.45 -2.89
C TYR A 147 17.56 19.47 -2.45
N GLY A 148 16.75 19.19 -1.43
CA GLY A 148 15.72 20.12 -0.93
C GLY A 148 14.61 20.45 -1.93
N ILE A 149 14.51 19.73 -3.05
CA ILE A 149 13.55 19.98 -4.12
C ILE A 149 12.12 19.75 -3.59
N GLY A 150 11.22 20.68 -3.89
CA GLY A 150 9.84 20.63 -3.37
C GLY A 150 9.70 21.10 -1.92
N THR A 151 10.77 21.55 -1.27
CA THR A 151 10.74 22.11 0.09
C THR A 151 10.98 23.62 0.08
N ALA A 152 10.71 24.28 1.20
CA ALA A 152 11.04 25.70 1.39
C ALA A 152 12.55 25.99 1.29
N LEU A 153 13.43 24.98 1.47
CA LEU A 153 14.88 25.16 1.38
C LEU A 153 15.34 25.55 -0.03
N LEU A 154 14.72 24.96 -1.06
CA LEU A 154 15.01 25.31 -2.46
C LEU A 154 14.63 26.78 -2.74
N THR A 155 13.51 27.25 -2.18
CA THR A 155 13.02 28.63 -2.36
C THR A 155 13.92 29.66 -1.68
N SER A 156 14.57 29.31 -0.57
CA SER A 156 15.41 30.22 0.20
C SER A 156 16.81 30.45 -0.39
N GLY A 157 17.17 29.77 -1.49
CA GLY A 157 18.49 29.93 -2.13
C GLY A 157 19.68 29.51 -1.25
N GLN A 158 19.41 28.77 -0.17
CA GLN A 158 20.42 28.34 0.77
C GLN A 158 21.30 27.29 0.10
N ALA A 159 22.63 27.47 0.13
CA ALA A 159 23.58 26.56 -0.51
C ALA A 159 23.40 25.13 0.04
N ILE A 160 22.69 24.30 -0.71
CA ILE A 160 22.40 22.91 -0.41
C ILE A 160 23.67 22.11 -0.65
N THR A 161 24.48 22.00 0.40
CA THR A 161 25.53 21.00 0.45
C THR A 161 24.81 19.67 0.69
N PRO A 162 24.97 18.65 -0.18
CA PRO A 162 24.32 17.36 0.03
C PRO A 162 24.63 16.87 1.45
N SER A 163 23.61 16.32 2.11
CA SER A 163 23.73 15.82 3.48
C SER A 163 24.98 14.96 3.59
N PRO A 164 25.89 15.20 4.57
CA PRO A 164 27.13 14.43 4.65
C PRO A 164 26.79 12.94 4.69
N ARG A 165 27.35 12.18 3.75
CA ARG A 165 27.35 10.72 3.79
C ARG A 165 27.71 10.32 5.24
N PRO A 166 26.98 9.40 5.89
CA PRO A 166 27.34 8.98 7.24
C PRO A 166 28.82 8.62 7.24
N SER A 167 29.60 9.42 7.97
CA SER A 167 31.03 9.22 8.09
C SER A 167 31.27 7.78 8.53
N PRO A 168 32.32 7.09 8.05
CA PRO A 168 32.76 5.87 8.71
C PRO A 168 32.85 6.17 10.22
N PRO A 169 32.47 5.21 11.09
CA PRO A 169 32.47 5.44 12.51
C PRO A 169 33.83 6.03 12.89
N VAL A 170 33.81 7.27 13.37
CA VAL A 170 34.97 7.90 13.97
C VAL A 170 35.45 6.89 15.02
N PRO A 171 36.72 6.45 15.01
CA PRO A 171 37.21 5.58 16.06
C PRO A 171 36.88 6.28 17.38
N THR A 172 36.04 5.63 18.18
CA THR A 172 35.68 6.06 19.53
C THR A 172 36.96 6.52 20.20
N PRO A 173 37.06 7.76 20.72
CA PRO A 173 38.23 8.13 21.51
C PRO A 173 38.36 7.07 22.59
N GLU A 174 39.51 6.42 22.64
CA GLU A 174 39.84 5.44 23.67
C GLU A 174 39.70 6.18 25.00
N ILE A 175 38.54 6.03 25.63
CA ILE A 175 38.30 6.56 26.97
C ILE A 175 39.19 5.70 27.85
N THR A 176 40.39 6.22 28.14
CA THR A 176 41.24 5.75 29.22
C THR A 176 40.33 5.56 30.42
N SER A 177 40.08 4.30 30.77
CA SER A 177 39.16 3.91 31.82
C SER A 177 39.66 4.47 33.13
N VAL A 178 39.09 5.60 33.55
CA VAL A 178 39.18 6.03 34.94
C VAL A 178 38.42 4.98 35.76
N PRO A 179 39.03 4.38 36.80
CA PRO A 179 38.34 3.38 37.61
C PRO A 179 37.09 3.99 38.25
N SER A 180 35.95 3.38 37.95
CA SER A 180 34.65 3.71 38.54
C SER A 180 34.71 3.50 40.06
N PRO A 181 34.30 4.46 40.89
CA PRO A 181 34.09 4.20 42.31
C PRO A 181 32.99 3.14 42.48
N ALA A 182 33.21 2.26 43.46
CA ALA A 182 32.33 1.15 43.78
C ALA A 182 30.88 1.62 44.05
N PRO A 183 29.86 0.84 43.63
CA PRO A 183 28.48 1.22 43.86
C PRO A 183 28.16 1.19 45.36
N SER A 184 27.79 2.34 45.92
CA SER A 184 27.10 2.39 47.20
C SER A 184 25.70 1.82 47.03
N PHE A 185 25.43 0.69 47.68
CA PHE A 185 24.11 0.09 47.74
C PHE A 185 23.15 1.07 48.43
N LEU A 186 22.22 1.64 47.66
CA LEU A 186 21.02 2.28 48.19
C LEU A 186 20.07 1.17 48.69
N PRO A 187 19.42 1.34 49.87
CA PRO A 187 18.40 0.42 50.33
C PRO A 187 17.19 0.45 49.39
N SER A 188 16.68 -0.73 49.07
CA SER A 188 15.50 -0.94 48.21
C SER A 188 14.28 -0.14 48.69
N PRO A 189 13.48 0.44 47.79
CA PRO A 189 12.22 1.06 48.16
C PRO A 189 11.23 0.02 48.69
N ILE A 190 10.58 0.36 49.80
CA ILE A 190 9.49 -0.39 50.44
C ILE A 190 8.32 -0.54 49.44
N PRO A 191 7.77 -1.75 49.26
CA PRO A 191 6.61 -1.95 48.38
C PRO A 191 5.38 -1.21 48.92
N SER A 192 4.72 -0.44 48.05
CA SER A 192 3.45 0.23 48.35
C SER A 192 2.31 -0.78 48.58
N PRO A 193 1.34 -0.47 49.45
CA PRO A 193 0.18 -1.34 49.67
C PRO A 193 -0.72 -1.42 48.42
N PRO A 194 -1.42 -2.55 48.21
CA PRO A 194 -2.30 -2.73 47.06
C PRO A 194 -3.51 -1.79 47.15
N THR A 195 -3.78 -1.10 46.05
CA THR A 195 -4.98 -0.30 45.83
C THR A 195 -6.20 -1.24 45.74
N PRO A 196 -7.33 -0.96 46.41
CA PRO A 196 -8.53 -1.78 46.28
C PRO A 196 -9.10 -1.67 44.86
N SER A 197 -9.21 -2.82 44.20
CA SER A 197 -9.90 -2.99 42.93
C SER A 197 -11.40 -2.78 43.12
N ASN A 198 -11.92 -1.64 42.67
CA ASN A 198 -13.36 -1.47 42.46
C ASN A 198 -13.78 -2.33 41.26
N SER A 199 -14.25 -3.54 41.58
CA SER A 199 -14.91 -4.44 40.64
C SER A 199 -16.30 -3.89 40.33
N THR A 200 -16.40 -3.06 39.31
CA THR A 200 -17.68 -2.72 38.68
C THR A 200 -18.14 -3.92 37.87
N ALA A 201 -19.13 -4.64 38.40
CA ALA A 201 -19.85 -5.69 37.70
C ALA A 201 -20.43 -5.17 36.38
N PRO A 202 -20.43 -5.96 35.30
CA PRO A 202 -21.14 -5.60 34.07
C PRO A 202 -22.66 -5.57 34.33
N PRO A 203 -23.40 -4.66 33.69
CA PRO A 203 -24.86 -4.64 33.78
C PRO A 203 -25.44 -5.93 33.16
N ALA A 204 -26.39 -6.53 33.88
CA ALA A 204 -27.11 -7.71 33.45
C ALA A 204 -27.81 -7.48 32.10
N THR A 205 -27.57 -8.39 31.15
CA THR A 205 -28.30 -8.50 29.89
C THR A 205 -29.79 -8.68 30.17
N PRO A 206 -30.70 -7.91 29.56
CA PRO A 206 -32.13 -8.18 29.63
C PRO A 206 -32.44 -9.55 29.02
N ALA A 207 -33.12 -10.40 29.78
CA ALA A 207 -33.61 -11.70 29.33
C ALA A 207 -34.58 -11.50 28.14
N ILE A 208 -34.25 -12.12 27.02
CA ILE A 208 -35.14 -12.24 25.86
C ILE A 208 -36.26 -13.23 26.26
N PRO A 209 -37.55 -12.87 26.14
CA PRO A 209 -38.64 -13.80 26.40
C PRO A 209 -38.62 -14.96 25.37
N PRO A 210 -39.00 -16.18 25.78
CA PRO A 210 -39.03 -17.32 24.87
C PRO A 210 -40.05 -17.09 23.75
N ALA A 211 -39.63 -17.38 22.52
CA ALA A 211 -40.50 -17.38 21.36
C ALA A 211 -41.63 -18.43 21.49
N PRO A 212 -42.84 -18.14 21.01
CA PRO A 212 -43.94 -19.10 21.06
C PRO A 212 -43.67 -20.30 20.16
N SER A 213 -43.80 -21.48 20.76
CA SER A 213 -43.83 -22.80 20.12
C SER A 213 -44.99 -22.87 19.12
N MET A 214 -44.70 -22.65 17.84
CA MET A 214 -45.59 -23.02 16.74
C MET A 214 -45.34 -24.49 16.40
N GLY A 215 -46.16 -25.36 17.01
CA GLY A 215 -46.37 -26.71 16.51
C GLY A 215 -47.03 -26.64 15.13
N GLY A 216 -46.37 -27.23 14.14
CA GLY A 216 -46.83 -27.30 12.76
C GLY A 216 -46.44 -28.63 12.14
N SER A 217 -47.33 -29.60 12.31
CA SER A 217 -47.35 -30.87 11.60
C SER A 217 -47.43 -30.64 10.08
N GLY A 218 -46.63 -31.35 9.27
CA GLY A 218 -46.67 -31.21 7.82
C GLY A 218 -45.70 -32.11 7.04
N ALA A 219 -46.09 -33.39 6.92
CA ALA A 219 -45.87 -34.37 5.84
C ALA A 219 -44.51 -34.49 5.08
N PRO A 220 -44.03 -35.73 4.82
CA PRO A 220 -42.90 -35.98 3.93
C PRO A 220 -43.28 -35.78 2.45
N ILE A 221 -42.47 -35.02 1.73
CA ILE A 221 -42.57 -34.83 0.28
C ILE A 221 -41.87 -36.02 -0.39
N ASN A 222 -42.63 -36.86 -1.07
CA ASN A 222 -42.10 -37.93 -1.93
C ASN A 222 -41.31 -37.33 -3.11
N PRO A 223 -40.17 -37.92 -3.50
CA PRO A 223 -39.50 -37.58 -4.75
C PRO A 223 -40.31 -38.10 -5.97
N PRO A 224 -40.26 -37.40 -7.12
CA PRO A 224 -40.91 -37.86 -8.35
C PRO A 224 -40.24 -39.14 -8.89
N PRO A 225 -41.00 -40.01 -9.58
CA PRO A 225 -40.51 -41.27 -10.12
C PRO A 225 -39.61 -41.06 -11.34
N GLY A 226 -38.72 -42.04 -11.55
CA GLY A 226 -37.56 -41.92 -12.41
C GLY A 226 -37.82 -41.78 -13.91
N GLU A 227 -36.91 -41.08 -14.56
CA GLU A 227 -36.63 -41.27 -15.97
C GLU A 227 -35.57 -42.36 -16.13
N SER A 228 -35.98 -43.45 -16.77
CA SER A 228 -35.10 -44.52 -17.22
C SER A 228 -34.18 -44.05 -18.36
N PRO A 229 -32.98 -44.64 -18.51
CA PRO A 229 -31.99 -44.23 -19.49
C PRO A 229 -32.40 -44.57 -20.94
N SER A 230 -32.17 -43.61 -21.83
CA SER A 230 -32.24 -43.76 -23.30
C SER A 230 -31.19 -44.76 -23.81
N PRO A 231 -31.54 -45.70 -24.70
CA PRO A 231 -30.59 -46.68 -25.23
C PRO A 231 -29.67 -46.07 -26.29
N ALA A 232 -28.40 -46.49 -26.21
CA ALA A 232 -27.33 -46.22 -27.13
C ALA A 232 -27.68 -46.51 -28.59
N ALA A 233 -27.44 -45.54 -29.47
CA ALA A 233 -27.32 -45.76 -30.90
C ALA A 233 -25.93 -46.35 -31.20
N LYS A 234 -25.92 -47.61 -31.63
CA LYS A 234 -24.87 -48.18 -32.48
C LYS A 234 -25.33 -48.01 -33.94
N ASN A 235 -24.39 -47.64 -34.81
CA ASN A 235 -24.30 -47.90 -36.26
C ASN A 235 -24.00 -46.65 -37.09
N LEU A 236 -22.70 -46.41 -37.34
CA LEU A 236 -22.01 -46.35 -38.65
C LEU A 236 -20.67 -45.63 -38.50
#